data_AF-A0A1H8QXX9-F1
#
_entry.id   AF-A0A1H8QXX9-F1
#
_cell.length_a   1.000
_cell.length_b   1.000
_cell.length_c   1.000
_cell.angle_alpha   90.00
_cell.angle_beta   90.00
_cell.angle_gamma   90.00
#
_symmetry.space_group_name_H-M   'P 1'
#
loop_
_entity.id
_entity.type
_entity.pdbx_description
1 polymer ?
#
loop_
_entity_poly.entity_id
_entity_poly.type
_entity_poly.pdbx_seq_one_letter_code
_entity_poly.pdbx_strand_id
1 'polypeptide(L)'
;MSYITYNLIAKVENNRDALIEALTKNLRYQYVHEFFTPFHGVVCQTNDNLREVPFTQFKQEQFNNEADKIYKVENQLRDYSIELSKSFTDAEIAFIHVDCFGGKCSSNGFVVKNGQKIYENDGGHSAHMDILKKISADYSGWHFHPFTRNFYSRKAGVKGGIVGDIVNFTLPAIWMSFDMEFGKNPSYHIAVTKNELVVEKMNFFEFYFMKIDDQWLKVLGTIFDDSAENLADMENAISENLLGLEYQVQFDLFDGSFQKKIGTLPLEFGFEVSQQSYRYKAFNERPFQFHPTENNSQQTGSKQDENGEKFSNNKKGFFNRLFRRK
;
A
#
# COMPACT_ATOMS: atom_id res chain seq x y z
N MET A 1 -8.02 13.15 11.85
CA MET A 1 -6.66 12.57 12.00
C MET A 1 -5.87 12.93 10.76
N SER A 2 -4.61 13.37 10.91
CA SER A 2 -3.80 13.90 9.81
C SER A 2 -2.36 13.40 9.85
N TYR A 3 -1.72 13.26 8.70
CA TYR A 3 -0.32 12.91 8.56
C TYR A 3 0.27 13.51 7.27
N ILE A 4 1.57 13.77 7.28
CA ILE A 4 2.32 14.31 6.15
C ILE A 4 3.51 13.41 5.90
N THR A 5 3.77 13.06 4.64
CA THR A 5 4.92 12.26 4.25
C THR A 5 5.69 12.93 3.13
N TYR A 6 7.01 12.81 3.15
CA TYR A 6 7.91 13.23 2.08
C TYR A 6 8.65 12.00 1.60
N ASN A 7 8.55 11.71 0.32
CA ASN A 7 8.94 10.41 -0.23
C ASN A 7 9.87 10.62 -1.41
N LEU A 8 11.04 10.01 -1.37
CA LEU A 8 11.87 9.79 -2.54
C LEU A 8 11.67 8.35 -2.98
N ILE A 9 11.17 8.15 -4.19
CA ILE A 9 10.80 6.85 -4.73
C ILE A 9 11.55 6.61 -6.03
N ALA A 10 12.17 5.45 -6.15
CA ALA A 10 12.82 5.01 -7.37
C ALA A 10 12.43 3.56 -7.67
N LYS A 11 12.18 3.26 -8.94
CA LYS A 11 11.98 1.89 -9.40
C LYS A 11 13.32 1.16 -9.38
N VAL A 12 13.32 -0.07 -8.88
CA VAL A 12 14.50 -0.94 -8.90
C VAL A 12 14.48 -1.73 -10.20
N GLU A 13 15.37 -1.37 -11.12
CA GLU A 13 15.60 -2.14 -12.35
C GLU A 13 16.99 -2.78 -12.34
N ASN A 14 18.02 -1.96 -12.10
CA ASN A 14 19.42 -2.38 -11.92
C ASN A 14 20.02 -1.58 -10.75
N ASN A 15 21.07 -2.09 -10.10
CA ASN A 15 21.83 -1.39 -9.05
C ASN A 15 21.08 -1.16 -7.72
N ARG A 16 20.18 -2.08 -7.33
CA ARG A 16 19.46 -2.07 -6.05
C ARG A 16 20.35 -1.71 -4.85
N ASP A 17 21.43 -2.47 -4.66
CA ASP A 17 22.28 -2.33 -3.46
C ASP A 17 22.97 -0.97 -3.42
N ALA A 18 23.43 -0.49 -4.57
CA ALA A 18 24.05 0.83 -4.69
C ALA A 18 23.05 1.96 -4.40
N LEU A 19 21.79 1.83 -4.83
CA LEU A 19 20.74 2.80 -4.54
C LEU A 19 20.42 2.84 -3.04
N ILE A 20 20.24 1.68 -2.42
CA ILE A 20 19.98 1.57 -0.98
C ILE A 20 21.17 2.12 -0.18
N GLU A 21 22.40 1.80 -0.57
CA GLU A 21 23.61 2.33 0.07
C GLU A 21 23.68 3.85 -0.04
N ALA A 22 23.46 4.41 -1.24
CA ALA A 22 23.48 5.84 -1.49
C ALA A 22 22.43 6.59 -0.67
N LEU A 23 21.22 6.03 -0.53
CA LEU A 23 20.17 6.60 0.31
C LEU A 23 20.56 6.53 1.80
N THR A 24 20.93 5.35 2.29
CA THR A 24 21.22 5.11 3.71
C THR A 24 22.44 5.91 4.20
N LYS A 25 23.45 6.11 3.35
CA LYS A 25 24.66 6.86 3.68
C LYS A 25 24.43 8.37 3.83
N ASN A 26 23.54 8.93 3.01
CA ASN A 26 23.36 10.39 2.89
C ASN A 26 22.10 10.90 3.62
N LEU A 27 21.16 10.01 3.95
CA LEU A 27 19.86 10.34 4.53
C LEU A 27 19.71 9.67 5.90
N ARG A 28 20.36 10.24 6.92
CA ARG A 28 20.48 9.65 8.27
C ARG A 28 19.17 9.60 9.07
N TYR A 29 18.19 10.43 8.71
CA TYR A 29 16.93 10.59 9.45
C TYR A 29 15.73 10.04 8.68
N GLN A 30 15.98 9.48 7.52
CA GLN A 30 14.99 8.89 6.65
C GLN A 30 15.19 7.38 6.62
N TYR A 31 14.09 6.68 6.44
CA TYR A 31 14.06 5.23 6.46
C TYR A 31 13.93 4.74 5.03
N VAL A 32 14.86 3.86 4.66
CA VAL A 32 14.92 3.26 3.32
C VAL A 32 14.23 1.90 3.40
N HIS A 33 13.18 1.72 2.61
CA HIS A 33 12.48 0.44 2.48
C HIS A 33 12.25 0.10 1.02
N GLU A 34 12.21 -1.20 0.76
CA GLU A 34 11.74 -1.72 -0.52
C GLU A 34 10.25 -2.03 -0.47
N PHE A 35 9.62 -1.97 -1.64
CA PHE A 35 8.23 -2.39 -1.87
C PHE A 35 8.14 -3.11 -3.21
N PHE A 36 7.11 -3.95 -3.40
CA PHE A 36 6.90 -4.72 -4.64
C PHE A 36 5.68 -4.28 -5.44
N THR A 37 4.71 -3.66 -4.77
CA THR A 37 3.43 -3.36 -5.39
C THR A 37 3.23 -1.86 -5.50
N PRO A 38 2.84 -1.36 -6.68
CA PRO A 38 2.57 -2.13 -7.91
C PRO A 38 3.81 -2.42 -8.77
N PHE A 39 4.99 -2.00 -8.36
CA PHE A 39 6.27 -2.33 -8.99
C PHE A 39 7.36 -2.50 -7.92
N HIS A 40 8.47 -3.17 -8.25
CA HIS A 40 9.62 -3.26 -7.35
C HIS A 40 10.35 -1.91 -7.28
N GLY A 41 10.41 -1.33 -6.10
CA GLY A 41 11.03 -0.03 -5.88
C GLY A 41 11.60 0.14 -4.49
N VAL A 42 12.32 1.24 -4.31
CA VAL A 42 12.79 1.74 -3.02
C VAL A 42 12.07 3.03 -2.72
N VAL A 43 11.62 3.18 -1.49
CA VAL A 43 11.10 4.42 -0.92
C VAL A 43 12.00 4.85 0.23
N CYS A 44 12.37 6.12 0.23
CA CYS A 44 13.03 6.77 1.34
C CYS A 44 12.11 7.87 1.86
N GLN A 45 11.67 7.74 3.11
CA GLN A 45 10.70 8.65 3.72
C GLN A 45 11.21 9.16 5.07
N THR A 46 10.81 10.38 5.41
CA THR A 46 11.01 10.95 6.74
C THR A 46 10.12 10.26 7.78
N ASN A 47 10.68 9.97 8.95
CA ASN A 47 9.96 9.34 10.07
C ASN A 47 8.95 10.28 10.72
N ASP A 48 7.73 9.80 10.98
CA ASP A 48 6.73 10.50 11.78
C ASP A 48 7.27 10.87 13.19
N ASN A 49 8.15 10.03 13.76
CA ASN A 49 8.77 10.26 15.07
C ASN A 49 9.89 11.32 15.03
N LEU A 50 10.25 11.88 13.87
CA LEU A 50 11.26 12.95 13.79
C LEU A 50 10.92 14.12 14.72
N ARG A 51 9.64 14.43 14.85
CA ARG A 51 9.12 15.47 15.76
C ARG A 51 9.31 15.13 17.23
N GLU A 52 9.47 13.85 17.56
CA GLU A 52 9.72 13.35 18.91
C GLU A 52 11.21 13.28 19.23
N VAL A 53 12.10 13.28 18.23
CA VAL A 53 13.55 13.30 18.43
C VAL A 53 13.99 14.68 18.92
N PRO A 54 14.56 14.79 20.14
CA PRO A 54 14.99 16.08 20.69
C PRO A 54 16.04 16.75 19.81
N PHE A 55 15.89 18.07 19.60
CA PHE A 55 16.84 18.90 18.86
C PHE A 55 18.31 18.68 19.26
N THR A 56 18.56 18.41 20.54
CA THR A 56 19.90 18.22 21.10
C THR A 56 20.64 16.99 20.59
N GLN A 57 19.96 16.08 19.88
CA GLN A 57 20.58 14.90 19.25
C GLN A 57 21.17 15.19 17.85
N PHE A 58 20.88 16.36 17.27
CA PHE A 58 21.34 16.78 15.94
C PHE A 58 22.63 17.63 16.00
N LYS A 59 23.60 17.18 16.81
CA LYS A 59 24.79 17.99 17.16
C LYS A 59 25.75 18.22 15.99
N GLN A 60 25.64 17.46 14.90
CA GLN A 60 26.53 17.56 13.75
C GLN A 60 25.97 18.46 12.65
N GLU A 61 24.70 18.85 12.77
CA GLU A 61 23.95 19.55 11.75
C GLU A 61 23.75 21.03 12.14
N GLN A 62 23.93 21.94 11.18
CA GLN A 62 23.70 23.38 11.39
C GLN A 62 22.20 23.70 11.30
N PHE A 63 21.45 23.35 12.34
CA PHE A 63 20.07 23.80 12.53
C PHE A 63 20.02 25.02 13.43
N ASN A 64 19.25 26.03 13.04
CA ASN A 64 19.12 27.27 13.80
C ASN A 64 18.11 27.13 14.96
N ASN A 65 17.09 26.29 14.78
CA ASN A 65 16.02 26.01 15.74
C ASN A 65 15.22 24.75 15.33
N GLU A 66 14.22 24.39 16.13
CA GLU A 66 13.38 23.21 15.92
C GLU A 66 12.56 23.27 14.60
N ALA A 67 12.08 24.45 14.21
CA ALA A 67 11.34 24.62 12.95
C ALA A 67 12.26 24.46 11.73
N ASP A 68 13.48 25.01 11.80
CA ASP A 68 14.52 24.86 10.79
C ASP A 68 14.96 23.40 10.65
N LYS A 69 15.06 22.65 11.76
CA LYS A 69 15.30 21.21 11.75
C LYS A 69 14.23 20.46 10.95
N ILE A 70 12.96 20.64 11.33
CA ILE A 70 11.84 19.95 10.67
C ILE A 70 11.84 20.30 9.19
N TYR A 71 11.91 21.60 8.86
CA TYR A 71 11.93 22.06 7.48
C TYR A 71 13.07 21.46 6.66
N LYS A 72 14.31 21.47 7.18
CA LYS A 72 15.46 20.96 6.45
C LYS A 72 15.44 19.44 6.30
N VAL A 73 15.06 18.68 7.32
CA VAL A 73 14.99 17.21 7.22
C VAL A 73 13.85 16.77 6.30
N GLU A 74 12.69 17.44 6.37
CA GLU A 74 11.56 17.17 5.48
C GLU A 74 11.89 17.51 4.01
N ASN A 75 12.61 18.62 3.76
CA ASN A 75 13.01 19.01 2.41
C ASN A 75 14.32 18.37 1.92
N GLN A 76 15.08 17.68 2.78
CA GLN A 76 16.34 17.04 2.39
C GLN A 76 16.13 16.02 1.28
N LEU A 77 15.04 15.27 1.31
CA LEU A 77 14.67 14.32 0.26
C LEU A 77 14.44 15.01 -1.09
N ARG A 78 13.82 16.18 -1.06
CA ARG A 78 13.54 16.99 -2.24
C ARG A 78 14.84 17.38 -2.93
N ASP A 79 15.77 17.96 -2.18
CA ASP A 79 17.03 18.46 -2.74
C ASP A 79 17.96 17.31 -3.12
N TYR A 80 18.02 16.27 -2.28
CA TYR A 80 18.86 15.10 -2.52
C TYR A 80 18.41 14.29 -3.74
N SER A 81 17.12 14.31 -4.11
CA SER A 81 16.64 13.62 -5.32
C SER A 81 17.40 14.07 -6.58
N ILE A 82 17.73 15.35 -6.68
CA ILE A 82 18.47 15.93 -7.82
C ILE A 82 19.90 15.39 -7.83
N GLU A 83 20.61 15.44 -6.71
CA GLU A 83 21.98 14.94 -6.61
C GLU A 83 22.07 13.42 -6.81
N LEU A 84 21.13 12.68 -6.21
CA LEU A 84 21.04 11.23 -6.37
C LEU A 84 20.85 10.86 -7.86
N SER A 85 19.97 11.57 -8.57
CA SER A 85 19.71 11.28 -9.99
C SER A 85 20.91 11.50 -10.91
N LYS A 86 21.92 12.30 -10.50
CA LYS A 86 23.20 12.42 -11.24
C LYS A 86 24.08 11.17 -11.09
N SER A 87 23.95 10.46 -9.96
CA SER A 87 24.68 9.19 -9.73
C SER A 87 23.98 7.99 -10.39
N PHE A 88 22.68 8.11 -10.66
CA PHE A 88 21.85 7.10 -11.32
C PHE A 88 21.21 7.69 -12.58
N THR A 89 22.05 8.05 -13.56
CA THR A 89 21.66 8.87 -14.72
C THR A 89 20.52 8.30 -15.58
N ASP A 90 20.39 6.97 -15.63
CA ASP A 90 19.34 6.28 -16.36
C ASP A 90 18.02 6.18 -15.57
N ALA A 91 18.08 6.29 -14.24
CA ALA A 91 16.93 6.12 -13.37
C ALA A 91 16.09 7.39 -13.30
N GLU A 92 14.77 7.19 -13.28
CA GLU A 92 13.81 8.23 -12.95
C GLU A 92 13.49 8.15 -11.46
N ILE A 93 13.68 9.26 -10.75
CA ILE A 93 13.51 9.34 -9.30
C ILE A 93 12.37 10.33 -9.03
N ALA A 94 11.34 9.87 -8.35
CA ALA A 94 10.21 10.69 -7.95
C ALA A 94 10.42 11.25 -6.54
N PHE A 95 10.16 12.54 -6.38
CA PHE A 95 9.89 13.13 -5.07
C PHE A 95 8.38 13.38 -4.97
N ILE A 96 7.75 12.87 -3.92
CA ILE A 96 6.30 13.01 -3.68
C ILE A 96 6.07 13.42 -2.23
N HIS A 97 5.41 14.56 -2.05
CA HIS A 97 4.86 14.98 -0.78
C HIS A 97 3.38 14.63 -0.73
N VAL A 98 2.93 14.02 0.37
CA VAL A 98 1.55 13.62 0.62
C VAL A 98 1.07 14.25 1.92
N ASP A 99 -0.04 14.97 1.87
CA ASP A 99 -0.71 15.54 3.03
C ASP A 99 -2.13 14.97 3.13
N CYS A 100 -2.37 14.20 4.18
CA CYS A 100 -3.65 13.59 4.45
C CYS A 100 -4.30 14.23 5.68
N PHE A 101 -5.50 14.78 5.50
CA PHE A 101 -6.31 15.37 6.57
C PHE A 101 -7.77 14.94 6.45
N GLY A 102 -8.33 14.38 7.52
CA GLY A 102 -9.76 14.05 7.59
C GLY A 102 -10.21 12.99 6.58
N GLY A 103 -9.33 12.04 6.25
CA GLY A 103 -9.62 10.97 5.27
C GLY A 103 -9.48 11.40 3.80
N LYS A 104 -9.02 12.63 3.55
CA LYS A 104 -8.66 13.12 2.21
C LYS A 104 -7.16 13.33 2.14
N CYS A 105 -6.54 12.90 1.05
CA CYS A 105 -5.12 13.09 0.79
C CYS A 105 -4.95 14.02 -0.41
N SER A 106 -4.04 14.98 -0.30
CA SER A 106 -3.48 15.69 -1.44
C SER A 106 -2.04 15.24 -1.61
N SER A 107 -1.56 15.31 -2.84
CA SER A 107 -0.17 15.01 -3.17
C SER A 107 0.34 16.04 -4.15
N ASN A 108 1.65 16.27 -4.15
CA ASN A 108 2.37 17.04 -5.16
C ASN A 108 3.82 16.55 -5.23
N GLY A 109 4.56 16.97 -6.27
CA GLY A 109 5.94 16.54 -6.44
C GLY A 109 6.43 16.60 -7.88
N PHE A 110 7.56 15.94 -8.12
CA PHE A 110 8.24 15.98 -9.41
C PHE A 110 9.06 14.70 -9.64
N VAL A 111 9.46 14.50 -10.90
CA VAL A 111 10.40 13.45 -11.29
C VAL A 111 11.68 14.08 -11.82
N VAL A 112 12.80 13.55 -11.38
CA VAL A 112 14.15 13.95 -11.82
C VAL A 112 14.85 12.79 -12.52
N LYS A 113 15.64 13.15 -13.53
CA LYS A 113 16.55 12.25 -14.23
C LYS A 113 17.83 13.01 -14.56
N ASN A 114 18.98 12.42 -14.25
CA ASN A 114 20.30 13.01 -14.52
C ASN A 114 20.43 14.49 -14.07
N GLY A 115 19.95 14.80 -12.86
CA GLY A 115 20.02 16.13 -12.26
C GLY A 115 19.00 17.14 -12.80
N GLN A 116 18.09 16.75 -13.71
CA GLN A 116 17.08 17.62 -14.29
C GLN A 116 15.67 17.16 -13.91
N LYS A 117 14.81 18.11 -13.54
CA LYS A 117 13.37 17.84 -13.41
C LYS A 117 12.78 17.61 -14.80
N ILE A 118 12.20 16.43 -15.01
CA ILE A 118 11.57 16.03 -16.29
C ILE A 118 10.05 16.09 -16.24
N TYR A 119 9.47 16.17 -15.04
CA TYR A 119 8.03 16.29 -14.81
C TYR A 119 7.76 16.92 -13.45
N GLU A 120 6.71 17.71 -13.33
CA GLU A 120 6.26 18.32 -12.07
C GLU A 120 4.72 18.36 -12.07
N ASN A 121 4.12 18.11 -10.91
CA ASN A 121 2.69 18.22 -10.69
C ASN A 121 2.46 19.00 -9.39
N ASP A 122 1.92 20.21 -9.55
CA ASP A 122 1.78 21.20 -8.48
C ASP A 122 0.69 20.87 -7.45
N GLY A 123 -0.14 19.86 -7.74
CA GLY A 123 -0.89 19.17 -6.72
C GLY A 123 -2.30 18.76 -7.08
N GLY A 124 -2.85 17.88 -6.25
CA GLY A 124 -4.19 17.35 -6.39
C GLY A 124 -4.38 16.06 -5.60
N HIS A 125 -5.60 15.55 -5.60
CA HIS A 125 -5.89 14.25 -4.99
C HIS A 125 -5.05 13.15 -5.68
N SER A 126 -5.06 13.11 -7.02
CA SER A 126 -4.43 12.09 -7.85
C SER A 126 -3.01 12.41 -8.35
N ALA A 127 -2.39 13.52 -7.91
CA ALA A 127 -1.08 13.94 -8.43
C ALA A 127 0.00 12.88 -8.26
N HIS A 128 0.01 12.16 -7.13
CA HIS A 128 0.93 11.04 -6.92
C HIS A 128 0.80 9.96 -8.00
N MET A 129 -0.40 9.70 -8.52
CA MET A 129 -0.59 8.72 -9.60
C MET A 129 0.10 9.16 -10.87
N ASP A 130 -0.01 10.44 -11.24
CA ASP A 130 0.62 10.99 -12.44
C ASP A 130 2.14 11.01 -12.33
N ILE A 131 2.66 11.29 -11.12
CA ILE A 131 4.10 11.26 -10.83
C ILE A 131 4.61 9.81 -10.86
N LEU A 132 3.94 8.86 -10.19
CA LEU A 132 4.34 7.46 -10.14
C LEU A 132 4.26 6.78 -11.52
N LYS A 133 3.35 7.22 -12.38
CA LYS A 133 3.28 6.79 -13.79
C LYS A 133 4.50 7.15 -14.62
N LYS A 134 5.28 8.15 -14.23
CA LYS A 134 6.54 8.48 -14.92
C LYS A 134 7.57 7.39 -14.64
N ILE A 135 7.81 7.08 -13.37
CA ILE A 135 8.80 6.07 -12.96
C ILE A 135 8.34 4.62 -13.24
N SER A 136 7.04 4.38 -13.36
CA SER A 136 6.47 3.09 -13.72
C SER A 136 5.20 3.27 -14.55
N ALA A 137 5.32 3.10 -15.87
CA ALA A 137 4.21 3.32 -16.81
C ALA A 137 2.94 2.51 -16.49
N ASP A 138 3.10 1.34 -15.85
CA ASP A 138 2.00 0.46 -15.47
C ASP A 138 1.33 0.84 -14.13
N TYR A 139 1.75 1.93 -13.48
CA TYR A 139 1.13 2.38 -12.22
C TYR A 139 -0.30 2.92 -12.46
N SER A 140 -1.31 2.30 -11.85
CA SER A 140 -2.71 2.78 -11.87
C SER A 140 -3.41 2.77 -10.52
N GLY A 141 -2.71 2.37 -9.46
CA GLY A 141 -3.30 2.25 -8.13
C GLY A 141 -3.58 3.61 -7.50
N TRP A 142 -4.72 3.74 -6.84
CA TRP A 142 -4.92 4.81 -5.86
C TRP A 142 -4.14 4.52 -4.58
N HIS A 143 -4.16 3.26 -4.15
CA HIS A 143 -3.41 2.80 -3.00
C HIS A 143 -1.95 2.59 -3.36
N PHE A 144 -1.08 3.18 -2.54
CA PHE A 144 0.34 2.93 -2.55
C PHE A 144 0.78 2.69 -1.11
N HIS A 145 1.15 1.44 -0.81
CA HIS A 145 1.43 1.01 0.55
C HIS A 145 2.46 1.90 1.28
N PRO A 146 3.52 2.41 0.61
CA PRO A 146 4.44 3.37 1.23
C PRO A 146 3.81 4.66 1.76
N PHE A 147 2.67 5.11 1.21
CA PHE A 147 1.99 6.29 1.73
C PHE A 147 1.07 6.00 2.91
N THR A 148 0.95 4.75 3.34
CA THR A 148 0.14 4.42 4.51
C THR A 148 0.84 4.87 5.79
N ARG A 149 0.07 5.42 6.73
CA ARG A 149 0.57 5.93 8.02
C ARG A 149 1.46 4.94 8.77
N ASN A 150 1.15 3.65 8.68
CA ASN A 150 1.84 2.61 9.45
C ASN A 150 2.99 1.95 8.70
N PHE A 151 3.36 2.47 7.53
CA PHE A 151 4.39 1.85 6.70
C PHE A 151 5.73 1.67 7.46
N TYR A 152 6.11 2.62 8.32
CA TYR A 152 7.35 2.56 9.12
C TYR A 152 7.19 2.13 10.58
N SER A 153 5.97 2.16 11.13
CA SER A 153 5.73 1.77 12.54
C SER A 153 5.60 0.26 12.74
N ARG A 154 5.54 -0.51 11.64
CA ARG A 154 5.45 -1.98 11.67
C ARG A 154 6.83 -2.58 12.00
N LYS A 155 6.85 -3.43 13.04
CA LYS A 155 8.06 -3.97 13.69
C LYS A 155 8.94 -4.87 12.79
N ALA A 156 8.45 -5.24 11.62
CA ALA A 156 9.15 -6.04 10.64
C ALA A 156 9.14 -5.29 9.32
N GLY A 157 10.33 -4.99 8.79
CA GLY A 157 10.45 -4.44 7.44
C GLY A 157 9.74 -5.34 6.43
N VAL A 158 9.29 -4.74 5.33
CA VAL A 158 8.62 -5.48 4.25
C VAL A 158 9.53 -6.62 3.77
N LYS A 159 8.95 -7.81 3.58
CA LYS A 159 9.61 -9.03 3.10
C LYS A 159 9.22 -9.40 1.67
N GLY A 160 8.05 -8.95 1.23
CA GLY A 160 7.51 -9.31 -0.07
C GLY A 160 6.24 -8.55 -0.43
N GLY A 161 5.70 -8.86 -1.60
CA GLY A 161 4.49 -8.25 -2.14
C GLY A 161 3.46 -9.28 -2.59
N ILE A 162 2.23 -8.79 -2.74
CA ILE A 162 1.07 -9.56 -3.18
C ILE A 162 0.39 -8.81 -4.30
N VAL A 163 0.13 -9.47 -5.42
CA VAL A 163 -0.53 -8.85 -6.56
C VAL A 163 -1.46 -9.82 -7.24
N GLY A 164 -2.64 -9.35 -7.64
CA GLY A 164 -3.61 -10.21 -8.29
C GLY A 164 -4.84 -9.50 -8.78
N ASP A 165 -5.76 -10.31 -9.28
CA ASP A 165 -7.00 -9.90 -9.90
C ASP A 165 -8.09 -10.94 -9.58
N ILE A 166 -9.29 -10.45 -9.29
CA ILE A 166 -10.52 -11.25 -9.13
C ILE A 166 -11.51 -10.69 -10.14
N VAL A 167 -12.08 -11.57 -10.98
CA VAL A 167 -13.03 -11.18 -12.02
C VAL A 167 -14.39 -11.85 -11.80
N ASN A 168 -15.40 -11.34 -12.51
CA ASN A 168 -16.78 -11.79 -12.42
C ASN A 168 -17.34 -11.78 -10.98
N PHE A 169 -16.84 -10.87 -10.14
CA PHE A 169 -17.18 -10.85 -8.71
C PHE A 169 -17.17 -9.46 -8.07
N THR A 170 -17.91 -9.32 -6.96
CA THR A 170 -18.15 -8.00 -6.34
C THR A 170 -17.41 -7.85 -5.00
N LEU A 171 -17.00 -6.60 -4.69
CA LEU A 171 -16.33 -6.29 -3.43
C LEU A 171 -17.16 -6.65 -2.18
N PRO A 172 -18.48 -6.37 -2.08
CA PRO A 172 -19.26 -6.74 -0.91
C PRO A 172 -19.27 -8.24 -0.64
N ALA A 173 -19.27 -9.07 -1.69
CA ALA A 173 -19.26 -10.52 -1.53
C ALA A 173 -17.88 -11.03 -1.09
N ILE A 174 -16.78 -10.43 -1.55
CA ILE A 174 -15.44 -10.71 -1.00
C ILE A 174 -15.38 -10.33 0.47
N TRP A 175 -15.83 -9.11 0.83
CA TRP A 175 -15.88 -8.67 2.21
C TRP A 175 -16.65 -9.66 3.11
N MET A 176 -17.83 -10.11 2.69
CA MET A 176 -18.61 -11.10 3.44
C MET A 176 -17.85 -12.41 3.66
N SER A 177 -17.12 -12.92 2.67
CA SER A 177 -16.33 -14.15 2.84
C SER A 177 -15.29 -13.97 3.94
N PHE A 178 -14.50 -12.90 3.86
CA PHE A 178 -13.44 -12.62 4.84
C PHE A 178 -14.00 -12.27 6.23
N ASP A 179 -15.11 -11.54 6.32
CA ASP A 179 -15.76 -11.20 7.59
C ASP A 179 -16.32 -12.44 8.29
N MET A 180 -16.89 -13.38 7.54
CA MET A 180 -17.37 -14.65 8.12
C MET A 180 -16.25 -15.52 8.67
N GLU A 181 -15.08 -15.55 8.02
CA GLU A 181 -13.95 -16.35 8.48
C GLU A 181 -13.14 -15.66 9.59
N PHE A 182 -12.91 -14.35 9.47
CA PHE A 182 -11.95 -13.63 10.30
C PHE A 182 -12.55 -12.45 11.10
N GLY A 183 -13.80 -12.03 10.86
CA GLY A 183 -14.39 -10.85 11.51
C GLY A 183 -14.51 -10.93 13.03
N LYS A 184 -14.46 -12.16 13.59
CA LYS A 184 -14.40 -12.41 15.04
C LYS A 184 -13.00 -12.75 15.56
N ASN A 185 -12.02 -12.87 14.68
CA ASN A 185 -10.65 -13.25 15.04
C ASN A 185 -9.85 -12.00 15.41
N PRO A 186 -9.39 -11.84 16.67
CA PRO A 186 -8.68 -10.65 17.12
C PRO A 186 -7.29 -10.49 16.46
N SER A 187 -6.76 -11.55 15.83
CA SER A 187 -5.52 -11.47 15.06
C SER A 187 -5.68 -10.78 13.71
N TYR A 188 -6.92 -10.61 13.24
CA TYR A 188 -7.23 -9.97 11.97
C TYR A 188 -7.91 -8.63 12.18
N HIS A 189 -7.54 -7.67 11.33
CA HIS A 189 -8.22 -6.41 11.16
C HIS A 189 -8.86 -6.38 9.77
N ILE A 190 -10.16 -6.13 9.71
CA ILE A 190 -10.91 -5.96 8.47
C ILE A 190 -11.48 -4.54 8.45
N ALA A 191 -11.17 -3.80 7.39
CA ALA A 191 -11.74 -2.48 7.14
C ALA A 191 -12.31 -2.43 5.72
N VAL A 192 -13.54 -1.94 5.59
CA VAL A 192 -14.24 -1.86 4.29
C VAL A 192 -14.74 -0.45 4.04
N THR A 193 -14.63 -0.01 2.79
CA THR A 193 -15.26 1.20 2.27
C THR A 193 -16.08 0.84 1.04
N LYS A 194 -16.68 1.84 0.37
CA LYS A 194 -17.47 1.61 -0.85
C LYS A 194 -16.69 0.87 -1.95
N ASN A 195 -15.38 1.11 -2.06
CA ASN A 195 -14.56 0.64 -3.19
C ASN A 195 -13.32 -0.14 -2.75
N GLU A 196 -13.09 -0.30 -1.45
CA GLU A 196 -11.84 -0.85 -0.93
C GLU A 196 -12.12 -1.79 0.25
N LEU A 197 -11.33 -2.85 0.36
CA LEU A 197 -11.33 -3.75 1.50
C LEU A 197 -9.88 -4.01 1.90
N VAL A 198 -9.58 -3.82 3.18
CA VAL A 198 -8.32 -4.21 3.80
C VAL A 198 -8.59 -5.44 4.67
N VAL A 199 -7.77 -6.47 4.52
CA VAL A 199 -7.71 -7.63 5.42
C VAL A 199 -6.27 -7.76 5.89
N GLU A 200 -6.01 -7.46 7.14
CA GLU A 200 -4.67 -7.43 7.72
C GLU A 200 -4.56 -8.45 8.85
N LYS A 201 -3.47 -9.22 8.85
CA LYS A 201 -3.00 -9.94 10.03
C LYS A 201 -1.78 -9.19 10.57
N MET A 202 -1.93 -8.54 11.72
CA MET A 202 -1.00 -7.48 12.16
C MET A 202 0.44 -7.99 12.32
N ASN A 203 1.41 -7.32 11.67
CA ASN A 203 2.83 -7.69 11.56
C ASN A 203 3.15 -8.94 10.73
N PHE A 204 2.16 -9.53 10.04
CA PHE A 204 2.34 -10.76 9.27
C PHE A 204 2.14 -10.53 7.77
N PHE A 205 0.95 -10.09 7.35
CA PHE A 205 0.64 -9.71 5.97
C PHE A 205 -0.60 -8.82 5.89
N GLU A 206 -0.78 -8.15 4.76
CA GLU A 206 -1.93 -7.32 4.43
C GLU A 206 -2.42 -7.62 3.02
N PHE A 207 -3.72 -7.85 2.86
CA PHE A 207 -4.41 -7.83 1.58
C PHE A 207 -5.20 -6.54 1.43
N TYR A 208 -5.09 -5.94 0.25
CA TYR A 208 -5.83 -4.76 -0.16
C TYR A 208 -6.58 -5.07 -1.46
N PHE A 209 -7.91 -5.11 -1.37
CA PHE A 209 -8.79 -5.30 -2.52
C PHE A 209 -9.33 -3.96 -2.97
N MET A 210 -9.11 -3.62 -4.23
CA MET A 210 -9.57 -2.38 -4.84
C MET A 210 -10.58 -2.68 -5.93
N LYS A 211 -11.76 -2.09 -5.84
CA LYS A 211 -12.78 -2.18 -6.87
C LYS A 211 -12.34 -1.40 -8.11
N ILE A 212 -12.12 -2.13 -9.21
CA ILE A 212 -11.85 -1.56 -10.54
C ILE A 212 -13.19 -1.22 -11.21
N ASP A 213 -14.10 -2.19 -11.26
CA ASP A 213 -15.49 -2.03 -11.70
C ASP A 213 -16.44 -2.92 -10.87
N ASP A 214 -17.69 -3.08 -11.30
CA ASP A 214 -18.70 -3.87 -10.57
C ASP A 214 -18.40 -5.37 -10.49
N GLN A 215 -17.56 -5.90 -11.39
CA GLN A 215 -17.24 -7.32 -11.50
C GLN A 215 -15.73 -7.61 -11.42
N TRP A 216 -14.91 -6.58 -11.20
CA TRP A 216 -13.47 -6.72 -11.16
C TRP A 216 -12.85 -6.02 -9.97
N LEU A 217 -12.06 -6.79 -9.21
CA LEU A 217 -11.24 -6.31 -8.11
C LEU A 217 -9.76 -6.56 -8.37
N LYS A 218 -8.92 -5.55 -8.11
CA LYS A 218 -7.47 -5.71 -7.98
C LYS A 218 -7.15 -6.18 -6.58
N VAL A 219 -6.21 -7.12 -6.46
CA VAL A 219 -5.59 -7.52 -5.19
C VAL A 219 -4.18 -6.94 -5.16
N LEU A 220 -3.89 -6.19 -4.10
CA LEU A 220 -2.56 -5.72 -3.74
C LEU A 220 -2.27 -6.19 -2.31
N GLY A 221 -1.02 -6.15 -1.88
CA GLY A 221 -0.71 -6.49 -0.51
C GLY A 221 0.77 -6.57 -0.23
N THR A 222 1.07 -6.78 1.05
CA THR A 222 2.42 -6.69 1.61
C THR A 222 2.65 -7.85 2.56
N ILE A 223 3.84 -8.45 2.49
CA ILE A 223 4.29 -9.53 3.38
C ILE A 223 5.29 -8.93 4.37
N PHE A 224 5.09 -9.16 5.67
CA PHE A 224 5.96 -8.65 6.75
C PHE A 224 6.73 -9.77 7.45
N ASP A 225 6.22 -11.00 7.41
CA ASP A 225 6.82 -12.18 8.01
C ASP A 225 6.92 -13.29 6.94
N ASP A 226 8.13 -13.81 6.72
CA ASP A 226 8.46 -14.82 5.71
C ASP A 226 8.54 -16.24 6.29
N SER A 227 8.06 -16.47 7.51
CA SER A 227 7.99 -17.81 8.08
C SER A 227 7.06 -18.70 7.26
N ALA A 228 7.41 -19.99 7.15
CA ALA A 228 6.63 -20.96 6.38
C ALA A 228 5.18 -21.08 6.86
N GLU A 229 4.92 -20.93 8.16
CA GLU A 229 3.57 -20.90 8.72
C GLU A 229 2.78 -19.70 8.20
N ASN A 230 3.39 -18.51 8.19
CA ASN A 230 2.72 -17.30 7.71
C ASN A 230 2.45 -17.32 6.20
N LEU A 231 3.41 -17.80 5.41
CA LEU A 231 3.23 -17.96 3.96
C LEU A 231 2.09 -18.94 3.65
N ALA A 232 2.00 -20.06 4.38
CA ALA A 232 0.90 -21.00 4.23
C ALA A 232 -0.45 -20.41 4.67
N ASP A 233 -0.47 -19.65 5.78
CA ASP A 233 -1.68 -18.98 6.26
C ASP A 233 -2.22 -17.93 5.27
N MET A 234 -1.32 -17.13 4.68
CA MET A 234 -1.63 -16.18 3.62
C MET A 234 -2.23 -16.87 2.38
N GLU A 235 -1.61 -17.96 1.92
CA GLU A 235 -2.14 -18.76 0.79
C GLU A 235 -3.51 -19.35 1.09
N ASN A 236 -3.71 -19.90 2.29
CA ASN A 236 -4.98 -20.49 2.73
C ASN A 236 -6.06 -19.41 2.82
N ALA A 237 -5.74 -18.23 3.37
CA ALA A 237 -6.67 -17.12 3.46
C ALA A 237 -7.24 -16.74 2.08
N ILE A 238 -6.41 -16.68 1.03
CA ILE A 238 -6.89 -16.46 -0.34
C ILE A 238 -7.63 -17.67 -0.88
N SER A 239 -7.04 -18.87 -0.81
CA SER A 239 -7.57 -20.06 -1.48
C SER A 239 -8.93 -20.50 -0.92
N GLU A 240 -9.13 -20.40 0.40
CA GLU A 240 -10.37 -20.79 1.05
C GLU A 240 -11.48 -19.74 0.86
N ASN A 241 -11.14 -18.45 0.93
CA ASN A 241 -12.12 -17.37 0.80
C ASN A 241 -12.49 -17.08 -0.65
N LEU A 242 -11.62 -17.36 -1.62
CA LEU A 242 -11.90 -17.17 -3.05
C LEU A 242 -12.29 -18.48 -3.75
N LEU A 243 -12.57 -19.53 -2.98
CA LEU A 243 -12.90 -20.84 -3.53
C LEU A 243 -14.10 -20.78 -4.48
N GLY A 244 -13.91 -21.21 -5.73
CA GLY A 244 -14.97 -21.21 -6.75
C GLY A 244 -15.17 -19.87 -7.46
N LEU A 245 -14.34 -18.87 -7.17
CA LEU A 245 -14.27 -17.63 -7.94
C LEU A 245 -13.21 -17.73 -9.04
N GLU A 246 -13.27 -16.81 -10.00
CA GLU A 246 -12.24 -16.60 -11.02
C GLU A 246 -11.23 -15.57 -10.53
N TYR A 247 -10.02 -16.03 -10.19
CA TYR A 247 -8.97 -15.15 -9.71
C TYR A 247 -7.56 -15.65 -10.07
N GLN A 248 -6.60 -14.74 -9.92
CA GLN A 248 -5.18 -15.03 -9.93
C GLN A 248 -4.49 -14.12 -8.91
N VAL A 249 -3.72 -14.69 -7.99
CA VAL A 249 -2.90 -13.94 -7.02
C VAL A 249 -1.50 -14.51 -7.02
N GLN A 250 -0.51 -13.62 -7.05
CA GLN A 250 0.91 -13.91 -6.96
C GLN A 250 1.47 -13.32 -5.67
N PHE A 251 2.33 -14.10 -5.03
CA PHE A 251 3.06 -13.76 -3.82
C PHE A 251 4.55 -13.88 -4.10
N ASP A 252 5.32 -12.85 -3.79
CA ASP A 252 6.77 -12.82 -4.05
C ASP A 252 7.52 -12.25 -2.83
N LEU A 253 8.58 -12.95 -2.39
CA LEU A 253 9.57 -12.41 -1.44
C LEU A 253 10.72 -11.69 -2.15
N PHE A 254 11.32 -10.69 -1.49
CA PHE A 254 12.39 -9.85 -2.06
C PHE A 254 13.64 -10.63 -2.44
N ASP A 255 13.97 -11.66 -1.65
CA ASP A 255 15.14 -12.50 -1.89
C ASP A 255 14.90 -13.58 -2.95
N GLY A 256 13.69 -13.67 -3.51
CA GLY A 256 13.29 -14.69 -4.47
C GLY A 256 13.19 -16.09 -3.90
N SER A 257 13.32 -16.26 -2.57
CA SER A 257 13.23 -17.58 -1.91
C SER A 257 11.83 -18.19 -2.01
N PHE A 258 10.82 -17.34 -2.23
CA PHE A 258 9.44 -17.73 -2.42
C PHE A 258 8.79 -16.89 -3.51
N GLN A 259 8.29 -17.59 -4.53
CA GLN A 259 7.42 -17.05 -5.57
C GLN A 259 6.31 -18.06 -5.81
N LYS A 260 5.06 -17.62 -5.65
CA LYS A 260 3.93 -18.51 -5.81
C LYS A 260 2.74 -17.79 -6.41
N LYS A 261 2.21 -18.37 -7.49
CA LYS A 261 1.00 -17.93 -8.15
C LYS A 261 -0.09 -18.97 -7.93
N ILE A 262 -1.21 -18.53 -7.37
CA ILE A 262 -2.41 -19.33 -7.15
C ILE A 262 -3.58 -18.71 -7.90
N GLY A 263 -4.57 -19.50 -8.27
CA GLY A 263 -5.71 -19.01 -9.01
C GLY A 263 -6.43 -20.07 -9.79
N THR A 264 -7.56 -19.67 -10.34
CA THR A 264 -8.45 -20.46 -11.19
C THR A 264 -8.53 -19.88 -12.60
N LEU A 265 -8.02 -18.66 -12.81
CA LEU A 265 -7.98 -18.03 -14.11
C LEU A 265 -7.09 -18.81 -15.09
N PRO A 266 -7.58 -19.09 -16.32
CA PRO A 266 -6.74 -19.60 -17.39
C PRO A 266 -5.55 -18.66 -17.64
N LEU A 267 -4.35 -19.22 -17.85
CA LEU A 267 -3.10 -18.48 -18.01
C LEU A 267 -3.17 -17.35 -19.06
N GLU A 268 -3.83 -17.61 -20.19
CA GLU A 268 -3.98 -16.66 -21.30
C GLU A 268 -4.86 -15.47 -20.92
N PHE A 269 -5.96 -15.73 -20.19
CA PHE A 269 -6.88 -14.70 -19.73
C PHE A 269 -6.30 -13.90 -18.55
N GLY A 270 -5.56 -14.56 -17.66
CA GLY A 270 -4.90 -13.91 -16.53
C GLY A 270 -3.88 -12.83 -16.95
N PHE A 271 -3.18 -13.03 -18.06
CA PHE A 271 -2.26 -12.02 -18.59
C PHE A 271 -2.99 -10.78 -19.12
N GLU A 272 -4.07 -10.98 -19.87
CA GLU A 272 -4.89 -9.89 -20.42
C GLU A 272 -5.57 -9.09 -19.29
N VAL A 273 -6.16 -9.79 -18.32
CA VAL A 273 -6.75 -9.21 -17.11
C VAL A 273 -5.70 -8.36 -16.39
N SER A 274 -4.54 -8.93 -16.04
CA SER A 274 -3.51 -8.15 -15.35
C SER A 274 -3.10 -6.90 -16.13
N GLN A 275 -2.88 -6.96 -17.44
CA GLN A 275 -2.56 -5.75 -18.24
C GLN A 275 -3.67 -4.69 -18.23
N GLN A 276 -4.93 -5.10 -18.29
CA GLN A 276 -6.08 -4.20 -18.29
C GLN A 276 -6.35 -3.57 -16.91
N SER A 277 -6.15 -4.31 -15.81
CA SER A 277 -6.24 -3.77 -14.44
C SER A 277 -5.27 -2.60 -14.21
N TYR A 278 -4.08 -2.68 -14.81
CA TYR A 278 -3.05 -1.64 -14.76
C TYR A 278 -3.36 -0.44 -15.68
N ARG A 279 -4.34 -0.55 -16.57
CA ARG A 279 -4.73 0.51 -17.51
C ARG A 279 -6.06 1.17 -17.17
N TYR A 280 -6.83 0.61 -16.23
CA TYR A 280 -8.14 1.14 -15.89
C TYR A 280 -8.04 2.50 -15.19
N LYS A 281 -8.79 3.48 -15.67
CA LYS A 281 -8.90 4.80 -15.04
C LYS A 281 -9.72 4.68 -13.75
N ALA A 282 -9.08 4.38 -12.64
CA ALA A 282 -9.71 4.50 -11.34
C ALA A 282 -10.00 5.99 -11.03
N PHE A 283 -11.27 6.33 -10.87
CA PHE A 283 -11.79 7.50 -10.12
C PHE A 283 -11.48 8.94 -10.57
N ASN A 284 -11.57 9.28 -11.85
CA ASN A 284 -11.42 10.69 -12.28
C ASN A 284 -12.68 11.44 -12.73
N GLU A 285 -13.85 11.10 -12.20
CA GLU A 285 -15.00 12.03 -12.23
C GLU A 285 -15.79 11.95 -10.90
N ARG A 286 -15.26 12.56 -9.84
CA ARG A 286 -16.13 13.02 -8.74
C ARG A 286 -16.36 14.52 -8.91
N PRO A 287 -17.55 14.99 -9.32
CA PRO A 287 -17.88 16.40 -9.17
C PRO A 287 -17.80 16.76 -7.68
N PHE A 288 -16.98 17.75 -7.35
CA PHE A 288 -16.83 18.24 -6.00
C PHE A 288 -18.11 19.00 -5.60
N GLN A 289 -18.93 18.39 -4.74
CA GLN A 289 -20.02 19.09 -4.06
C GLN A 289 -19.61 19.38 -2.62
N PHE A 290 -19.33 20.66 -2.34
CA PHE A 290 -19.08 21.13 -0.99
C PHE A 290 -20.42 21.36 -0.29
N HIS A 291 -20.72 20.55 0.72
CA HIS A 291 -21.79 20.82 1.67
C HIS A 291 -21.17 21.02 3.06
N PRO A 292 -21.16 22.25 3.60
CA PRO A 292 -20.75 22.48 4.97
C PRO A 292 -21.88 22.00 5.89
N THR A 293 -21.63 21.00 6.73
CA THR A 293 -22.64 20.53 7.69
C THR A 293 -22.41 21.16 9.06
N GLU A 294 -23.45 21.82 9.54
CA GLU A 294 -23.64 22.28 10.89
C GLU A 294 -23.66 21.11 11.90
N ASN A 295 -23.26 21.42 13.12
CA ASN A 295 -23.30 20.57 14.30
C ASN A 295 -24.66 19.89 14.50
N ASN A 296 -24.65 18.62 14.92
CA ASN A 296 -25.46 18.22 16.08
C ASN A 296 -24.99 16.92 16.72
N SER A 297 -25.21 16.93 18.03
CA SER A 297 -24.77 16.02 19.08
C SER A 297 -25.63 14.77 19.26
N GLN A 298 -25.01 13.80 19.95
CA GLN A 298 -25.58 12.98 21.04
C GLN A 298 -26.25 11.61 20.77
N GLN A 299 -26.00 10.74 21.78
CA GLN A 299 -26.69 9.52 22.23
C GLN A 299 -26.29 8.17 21.58
N THR A 300 -25.49 7.31 22.24
CA THR A 300 -25.69 6.42 23.44
C THR A 300 -26.38 5.09 23.13
N GLY A 301 -25.82 3.97 23.62
CA GLY A 301 -26.62 2.84 24.10
C GLY A 301 -26.19 1.42 23.69
N SER A 302 -25.25 0.85 24.43
CA SER A 302 -25.19 -0.53 25.01
C SER A 302 -26.06 -1.68 24.44
N LYS A 303 -25.45 -2.86 24.22
CA LYS A 303 -25.54 -4.05 25.09
C LYS A 303 -24.70 -5.23 24.55
N GLN A 304 -23.89 -5.82 25.44
CA GLN A 304 -23.26 -7.13 25.31
C GLN A 304 -24.24 -8.19 25.81
N ASP A 305 -24.29 -9.33 25.12
CA ASP A 305 -24.66 -10.61 25.72
C ASP A 305 -23.72 -11.69 25.16
N GLU A 306 -23.15 -12.44 26.09
CA GLU A 306 -22.33 -13.62 25.90
C GLU A 306 -23.22 -14.81 25.52
N ASN A 307 -22.73 -15.68 24.62
CA ASN A 307 -22.80 -17.12 24.84
C ASN A 307 -21.91 -17.84 23.82
N GLY A 308 -20.99 -18.65 24.37
CA GLY A 308 -20.09 -19.49 23.60
C GLY A 308 -20.74 -20.81 23.23
N GLU A 309 -20.48 -21.26 22.00
CA GLU A 309 -20.60 -22.67 21.64
C GLU A 309 -19.43 -23.06 20.73
N LYS A 310 -18.72 -24.10 21.18
CA LYS A 310 -17.68 -24.83 20.43
C LYS A 310 -18.33 -25.50 19.22
N PHE A 311 -17.82 -25.24 18.02
CA PHE A 311 -18.15 -26.04 16.84
C PHE A 311 -16.91 -26.66 16.20
N SER A 312 -16.99 -27.98 16.03
CA SER A 312 -15.98 -28.88 15.52
C SER A 312 -15.64 -28.64 14.05
N ASN A 313 -14.36 -28.81 13.72
CA ASN A 313 -13.78 -28.71 12.39
C ASN A 313 -14.40 -29.68 11.38
N ASN A 314 -15.09 -29.10 10.38
CA ASN A 314 -15.14 -29.64 9.04
C ASN A 314 -15.37 -28.47 8.06
N LYS A 315 -14.29 -27.74 7.74
CA LYS A 315 -14.36 -26.49 6.96
C LYS A 315 -14.64 -26.80 5.49
N LYS A 316 -15.81 -26.36 5.00
CA LYS A 316 -16.11 -26.13 3.58
C LYS A 316 -16.22 -24.62 3.37
N GLY A 317 -15.50 -24.06 2.40
CA GLY A 317 -15.44 -22.61 2.12
C GLY A 317 -16.81 -21.97 1.81
N PHE A 318 -16.94 -20.67 2.09
CA PHE A 318 -18.18 -19.89 2.01
C PHE A 318 -18.92 -20.04 0.67
N PHE A 319 -18.24 -19.82 -0.45
CA PHE A 319 -18.83 -19.92 -1.79
C PHE A 319 -19.23 -21.34 -2.18
N ASN A 320 -18.51 -22.35 -1.70
CA ASN A 320 -18.92 -23.75 -1.89
C ASN A 320 -20.20 -24.10 -1.12
N ARG A 321 -20.53 -23.37 -0.04
CA ARG A 321 -21.83 -23.48 0.64
C ARG A 321 -22.93 -22.74 -0.12
N LEU A 322 -22.62 -21.60 -0.74
CA LEU A 322 -23.59 -20.79 -1.49
C LEU A 322 -23.95 -21.37 -2.86
N PHE A 323 -22.96 -21.89 -3.60
CA PHE A 323 -23.14 -22.39 -4.96
C PHE A 323 -23.37 -23.90 -5.05
N ARG A 324 -23.45 -24.61 -3.91
CA ARG A 324 -23.97 -25.99 -3.87
C ARG A 324 -25.49 -25.98 -3.98
N ARG A 325 -26.00 -25.96 -5.22
CA ARG A 325 -27.31 -26.55 -5.53
C ARG A 325 -27.17 -27.57 -6.66
N LYS A 326 -27.79 -28.73 -6.42
CA LYS A 326 -28.04 -29.80 -7.40
C LYS A 326 -28.82 -29.28 -8.59
#